data_AF-A0A0K6HD92-F1
#
_entry.id   AF-A0A0K6HD92-F1
#
_cell.length_a   1.000
_cell.length_b   1.000
_cell.length_c   1.000
_cell.angle_alpha   90.00
_cell.angle_beta   90.00
_cell.angle_gamma   90.00
#
_symmetry.space_group_name_H-M   'P 1'
#
loop_
_entity.id
_entity.type
_entity.pdbx_description
1 polymer ?
#
loop_
_entity_poly.entity_id
_entity_poly.type
_entity_poly.pdbx_seq_one_letter_code
_entity_poly.pdbx_strand_id
1 'polypeptide(L)'
;MSIADYKQGLGEHGKDTKLNLSNLFGNVDTSGMTPTQFYGTALSLVYSIGDQELIDAVKAEAEGKIEDNVDGAAKLAATLMAMNNVYYRFLHLCTDKQFTKLPAGLRMNGMANPGVDKADFELYSLAVSALNGCGMCIDSHVGVLLKHNISAQVIQASIKLAAVLNAAATAKRIA
;
A
#
# COMPACT_ATOMS: atom_id res chain seq x y z
N MET A 1 -4.85 14.22 14.00
CA MET A 1 -3.38 14.34 14.02
C MET A 1 -2.93 14.47 12.58
N SER A 2 -2.00 15.36 12.24
CA SER A 2 -1.45 15.45 10.86
C SER A 2 -0.19 14.59 10.70
N ILE A 3 0.29 14.39 9.47
CA ILE A 3 1.62 13.79 9.25
C ILE A 3 2.73 14.65 9.86
N ALA A 4 2.55 15.97 9.88
CA ALA A 4 3.48 16.90 10.51
C ALA A 4 3.57 16.73 12.04
N ASP A 5 2.48 16.32 12.69
CA ASP A 5 2.48 16.00 14.13
C ASP A 5 3.05 14.60 14.37
N TYR A 6 2.63 13.61 13.59
CA TYR A 6 3.08 12.22 13.71
C TYR A 6 4.61 12.12 13.65
N LYS A 7 5.25 12.85 12.72
CA LYS A 7 6.70 12.79 12.55
C LYS A 7 7.49 13.33 13.76
N GLN A 8 6.88 14.15 14.63
CA GLN A 8 7.55 14.66 15.83
C GLN A 8 7.84 13.52 16.83
N GLY A 9 7.02 12.46 16.81
CA GLY A 9 7.16 11.29 17.67
C GLY A 9 8.18 10.24 17.21
N LEU A 10 8.94 10.45 16.13
CA LEU A 10 9.83 9.41 15.58
C LEU A 10 11.23 9.34 16.22
N GLY A 11 11.51 10.11 17.27
CA GLY A 11 12.83 10.19 17.90
C GLY A 11 13.94 10.69 16.97
N GLU A 12 15.19 10.72 17.45
CA GLU A 12 16.35 11.17 16.65
C GLU A 12 16.82 10.09 15.67
N HIS A 13 16.66 8.81 15.99
CA HIS A 13 16.96 7.68 15.10
C HIS A 13 16.09 7.69 13.84
N GLY A 14 14.88 8.27 13.91
CA GLY A 14 13.96 8.40 12.79
C GLY A 14 14.20 9.62 11.89
N LYS A 15 15.33 10.34 12.03
CA LYS A 15 15.58 11.60 11.29
C LYS A 15 15.38 11.48 9.78
N ASP A 16 15.95 10.46 9.14
CA ASP A 16 15.77 10.24 7.70
C ASP A 16 14.32 9.91 7.35
N THR A 17 13.62 9.16 8.20
CA THR A 17 12.20 8.85 8.02
C THR A 17 11.32 10.10 8.12
N LYS A 18 11.62 11.03 9.04
CA LYS A 18 10.94 12.33 9.14
C LYS A 18 11.07 13.15 7.86
N LEU A 19 12.27 13.17 7.28
CA LEU A 19 12.55 13.87 6.01
C LEU A 19 11.80 13.22 4.85
N ASN A 20 11.82 11.89 4.76
CA ASN A 20 11.11 11.16 3.71
C ASN A 20 9.58 11.31 3.80
N LEU A 21 8.99 11.26 5.00
CA LEU A 21 7.57 11.56 5.20
C LEU A 21 7.22 12.97 4.73
N SER A 22 8.04 13.96 5.12
CA SER A 22 7.87 15.35 4.71
C SER A 22 7.95 15.48 3.19
N ASN A 23 8.90 14.79 2.55
CA ASN A 23 9.07 14.80 1.11
C ASN A 23 7.90 14.14 0.37
N LEU A 24 7.38 13.01 0.85
CA LEU A 24 6.26 12.32 0.19
C LEU A 24 4.96 13.13 0.28
N PHE A 25 4.56 13.53 1.48
CA PHE A 25 3.29 14.24 1.69
C PHE A 25 3.36 15.73 1.33
N GLY A 26 4.55 16.32 1.29
CA GLY A 26 4.76 17.69 0.81
C GLY A 26 4.80 17.83 -0.71
N ASN A 27 4.99 16.73 -1.45
CA ASN A 27 5.17 16.73 -2.91
C ASN A 27 4.19 15.78 -3.63
N VAL A 28 2.95 15.67 -3.14
CA VAL A 28 1.92 14.81 -3.74
C VAL A 28 1.72 15.14 -5.22
N ASP A 29 1.63 16.42 -5.57
CA ASP A 29 1.35 16.88 -6.94
C ASP A 29 2.50 16.59 -7.93
N THR A 30 3.73 16.38 -7.43
CA THR A 30 4.90 16.06 -8.26
C THR A 30 5.31 14.59 -8.18
N SER A 31 4.55 13.77 -7.45
CA SER A 31 4.76 12.32 -7.35
C SER A 31 4.47 11.57 -8.65
N GLY A 32 3.77 12.21 -9.59
CA GLY A 32 3.24 11.58 -10.80
C GLY A 32 1.96 10.76 -10.58
N MET A 33 1.50 10.64 -9.32
CA MET A 33 0.25 9.98 -8.95
C MET A 33 -0.89 11.00 -8.89
N THR A 34 -2.10 10.58 -9.21
CA THR A 34 -3.30 11.37 -8.86
C THR A 34 -3.51 11.36 -7.34
N PRO A 35 -4.30 12.31 -6.77
CA PRO A 35 -4.67 12.26 -5.34
C PRO A 35 -5.29 10.92 -4.95
N THR A 36 -6.19 10.38 -5.77
CA THR A 36 -6.82 9.06 -5.59
C THR A 36 -5.78 7.94 -5.51
N GLN A 37 -4.79 7.95 -6.41
CA GLN A 37 -3.71 6.96 -6.42
C GLN A 37 -2.83 7.09 -5.18
N PHE A 38 -2.39 8.31 -4.85
CA PHE A 38 -1.49 8.55 -3.74
C PHE A 38 -2.13 8.20 -2.40
N TYR A 39 -3.30 8.79 -2.09
CA TYR A 39 -3.95 8.61 -0.79
C TYR A 39 -4.56 7.23 -0.65
N GLY A 40 -5.14 6.63 -1.70
CA GLY A 40 -5.62 5.25 -1.64
C GLY A 40 -4.47 4.25 -1.39
N THR A 41 -3.31 4.46 -2.03
CA THR A 41 -2.10 3.68 -1.77
C THR A 41 -1.64 3.86 -0.33
N ALA A 42 -1.49 5.10 0.13
CA ALA A 42 -1.08 5.39 1.50
C ALA A 42 -2.03 4.78 2.54
N LEU A 43 -3.36 4.91 2.34
CA LEU A 43 -4.38 4.34 3.21
C LEU A 43 -4.29 2.81 3.27
N SER A 44 -4.20 2.13 2.11
CA SER A 44 -4.06 0.66 2.07
C SER A 44 -2.82 0.17 2.82
N LEU A 45 -1.71 0.91 2.73
CA LEU A 45 -0.48 0.61 3.44
C LEU A 45 -0.63 0.78 4.94
N VAL A 46 -1.14 1.92 5.43
CA VAL A 46 -1.28 2.14 6.88
C VAL A 46 -2.30 1.20 7.51
N TYR A 47 -3.34 0.79 6.78
CA TYR A 47 -4.26 -0.26 7.22
C TYR A 47 -3.56 -1.63 7.31
N SER A 48 -2.66 -1.96 6.38
CA SER A 48 -1.88 -3.19 6.46
C SER A 48 -0.80 -3.16 7.56
N ILE A 49 -0.28 -1.97 7.90
CA ILE A 49 0.72 -1.78 8.96
C ILE A 49 0.07 -1.84 10.36
N GLY A 50 -1.12 -1.27 10.52
CA GLY A 50 -1.90 -1.33 11.76
C GLY A 50 -1.45 -0.38 12.87
N ASP A 51 -0.74 0.70 12.55
CA ASP A 51 -0.40 1.77 13.51
C ASP A 51 -1.52 2.81 13.55
N GLN A 52 -2.22 2.93 14.69
CA GLN A 52 -3.43 3.75 14.79
C GLN A 52 -3.15 5.25 14.62
N GLU A 53 -2.06 5.77 15.19
CA GLU A 53 -1.70 7.18 15.05
C GLU A 53 -1.34 7.52 13.60
N LEU A 54 -0.64 6.61 12.91
CA LEU A 54 -0.30 6.77 11.50
C LEU A 54 -1.53 6.68 10.58
N ILE A 55 -2.46 5.77 10.89
CA ILE A 55 -3.76 5.68 10.21
C ILE A 55 -4.49 7.03 10.33
N ASP A 56 -4.61 7.56 11.55
CA ASP A 56 -5.31 8.82 11.79
C ASP A 56 -4.61 9.98 11.07
N ALA A 57 -3.28 9.98 11.03
CA ALA A 57 -2.48 10.98 10.32
C ALA A 57 -2.71 10.95 8.80
N VAL A 58 -2.68 9.78 8.17
CA VAL A 58 -2.90 9.67 6.72
C VAL A 58 -4.35 9.96 6.35
N LYS A 59 -5.33 9.58 7.19
CA LYS A 59 -6.75 9.93 6.96
C LYS A 59 -6.97 11.44 7.00
N ALA A 60 -6.35 12.13 7.96
CA ALA A 60 -6.39 13.59 8.03
C ALA A 60 -5.75 14.24 6.79
N GLU A 61 -4.65 13.69 6.27
CA GLU A 61 -4.04 14.19 5.02
C GLU A 61 -4.94 13.97 3.81
N ALA A 62 -5.72 12.89 3.78
CA ALA A 62 -6.59 12.54 2.65
C ALA A 62 -7.93 13.30 2.66
N GLU A 63 -8.34 13.88 3.79
CA GLU A 63 -9.62 14.55 3.96
C GLU A 63 -9.82 15.67 2.93
N GLY A 64 -10.96 15.63 2.23
CA GLY A 64 -11.30 16.60 1.17
C GLY A 64 -10.51 16.46 -0.13
N LYS A 65 -9.58 15.49 -0.24
CA LYS A 65 -8.75 15.25 -1.43
C LYS A 65 -9.11 13.98 -2.20
N ILE A 66 -9.89 13.09 -1.59
CA ILE A 66 -10.40 11.85 -2.18
C ILE A 66 -11.89 11.67 -1.86
N GLU A 67 -12.57 10.85 -2.67
CA GLU A 67 -13.94 10.41 -2.43
C GLU A 67 -13.99 9.26 -1.40
N ASP A 68 -15.14 9.09 -0.74
CA ASP A 68 -15.33 8.09 0.33
C ASP A 68 -15.12 6.64 -0.13
N ASN A 69 -15.41 6.34 -1.40
CA ASN A 69 -15.20 5.01 -1.99
C ASN A 69 -13.72 4.59 -1.98
N VAL A 70 -12.79 5.54 -2.02
CA VAL A 70 -11.34 5.28 -2.00
C VAL A 70 -10.91 4.66 -0.68
N ASP A 71 -11.45 5.12 0.46
CA ASP A 71 -11.18 4.53 1.77
C ASP A 71 -11.67 3.07 1.86
N GLY A 72 -12.86 2.81 1.31
CA GLY A 72 -13.43 1.46 1.22
C GLY A 72 -12.55 0.53 0.36
N ALA A 73 -12.12 1.01 -0.80
CA ALA A 73 -11.23 0.26 -1.69
C ALA A 73 -9.84 0.00 -1.07
N ALA A 74 -9.29 0.97 -0.34
CA ALA A 74 -8.01 0.84 0.36
C ALA A 74 -8.06 -0.23 1.46
N LYS A 75 -9.15 -0.26 2.26
CA LYS A 75 -9.40 -1.31 3.26
C LYS A 75 -9.55 -2.68 2.61
N LEU A 76 -10.26 -2.75 1.48
CA LEU A 76 -10.44 -3.97 0.72
C LEU A 76 -9.10 -4.51 0.20
N ALA A 77 -8.26 -3.64 -0.37
CA ALA A 77 -6.92 -4.00 -0.84
C ALA A 77 -6.07 -4.55 0.32
N ALA A 78 -6.01 -3.84 1.45
CA ALA A 78 -5.27 -4.28 2.64
C ALA A 78 -5.72 -5.68 3.11
N THR A 79 -7.03 -5.90 3.21
CA THR A 79 -7.62 -7.15 3.70
C THR A 79 -7.37 -8.31 2.74
N LEU A 80 -7.63 -8.12 1.44
CA LEU A 80 -7.44 -9.16 0.45
C LEU A 80 -5.97 -9.50 0.27
N MET A 81 -5.09 -8.51 0.28
CA MET A 81 -3.65 -8.75 0.16
C MET A 81 -3.08 -9.44 1.41
N ALA A 82 -3.57 -9.16 2.61
CA ALA A 82 -3.18 -9.93 3.80
C ALA A 82 -3.44 -11.44 3.63
N MET A 83 -4.57 -11.83 3.03
CA MET A 83 -4.90 -13.23 2.72
C MET A 83 -4.07 -13.75 1.53
N ASN A 84 -4.14 -13.05 0.40
CA ASN A 84 -3.56 -13.48 -0.87
C ASN A 84 -2.03 -13.57 -0.78
N ASN A 85 -1.39 -12.58 -0.17
CA ASN A 85 0.06 -12.55 -0.08
C ASN A 85 0.60 -13.71 0.74
N VAL A 86 -0.09 -14.16 1.79
CA VAL A 86 0.33 -15.36 2.54
C VAL A 86 0.26 -16.59 1.65
N TYR A 87 -0.90 -16.82 1.01
CA TYR A 87 -1.14 -18.02 0.22
C TYR A 87 -0.24 -18.10 -1.03
N TYR A 88 -0.22 -17.04 -1.84
CA TYR A 88 0.54 -17.03 -3.09
C TYR A 88 2.05 -16.92 -2.86
N ARG A 89 2.51 -16.30 -1.76
CA ARG A 89 3.93 -16.35 -1.38
C ARG A 89 4.35 -17.78 -1.02
N PHE A 90 3.53 -18.52 -0.29
CA PHE A 90 3.80 -19.95 -0.03
C PHE A 90 3.90 -20.74 -1.35
N LEU A 91 2.92 -20.62 -2.25
CA LEU A 91 2.96 -21.31 -3.54
C LEU A 91 4.17 -20.93 -4.40
N HIS A 92 4.59 -19.66 -4.33
CA HIS A 92 5.74 -19.18 -5.08
C HIS A 92 7.07 -19.75 -4.54
N LEU A 93 7.22 -19.77 -3.21
CA LEU A 93 8.47 -20.17 -2.55
C LEU A 93 8.58 -21.69 -2.35
N CYS A 94 7.46 -22.41 -2.28
CA CYS A 94 7.47 -23.86 -2.11
C CYS A 94 7.96 -24.57 -3.38
N THR A 95 9.00 -25.38 -3.23
CA THR A 95 9.57 -26.17 -4.33
C THR A 95 8.69 -27.38 -4.67
N ASP A 96 7.90 -27.88 -3.72
CA ASP A 96 6.96 -28.97 -3.95
C ASP A 96 5.73 -28.48 -4.73
N LYS A 97 5.64 -28.94 -5.98
CA LYS A 97 4.60 -28.52 -6.93
C LYS A 97 3.27 -29.22 -6.74
N GLN A 98 3.11 -30.10 -5.75
CA GLN A 98 1.79 -30.65 -5.46
C GLN A 98 0.82 -29.56 -4.96
N PHE A 99 1.32 -28.59 -4.18
CA PHE A 99 0.50 -27.52 -3.62
C PHE A 99 -0.08 -26.59 -4.69
N THR A 100 0.64 -26.35 -5.79
CA THR A 100 0.14 -25.51 -6.90
C THR A 100 -0.95 -26.19 -7.71
N LYS A 101 -1.11 -27.52 -7.57
CA LYS A 101 -2.17 -28.29 -8.27
C LYS A 101 -3.48 -28.34 -7.47
N LEU A 102 -3.44 -28.00 -6.18
CA LEU A 102 -4.63 -27.96 -5.34
C LEU A 102 -5.43 -26.68 -5.62
N PRO A 103 -6.78 -26.74 -5.61
CA PRO A 103 -7.59 -25.54 -5.72
C PRO A 103 -7.37 -24.65 -4.49
N ALA A 104 -7.21 -23.34 -4.71
CA ALA A 104 -7.00 -22.39 -3.61
C ALA A 104 -8.18 -22.34 -2.63
N GLY A 105 -9.41 -22.41 -3.14
CA GLY A 105 -10.62 -22.33 -2.32
C GLY A 105 -10.86 -20.98 -1.63
N LEU A 106 -10.08 -19.94 -1.98
CA LEU A 106 -10.17 -18.59 -1.41
C LEU A 106 -11.06 -17.69 -2.27
N ARG A 107 -12.02 -17.00 -1.64
CA ARG A 107 -12.92 -16.07 -2.32
C ARG A 107 -12.30 -14.69 -2.40
N MET A 108 -12.28 -14.11 -3.60
CA MET A 108 -11.69 -12.79 -3.86
C MET A 108 -12.62 -11.87 -4.66
N ASN A 109 -13.94 -12.07 -4.54
CA ASN A 109 -14.96 -11.39 -5.35
C ASN A 109 -14.87 -9.86 -5.29
N GLY A 110 -14.37 -9.30 -4.18
CA GLY A 110 -14.13 -7.87 -4.04
C GLY A 110 -13.17 -7.30 -5.08
N MET A 111 -12.20 -8.07 -5.58
CA MET A 111 -11.28 -7.59 -6.63
C MET A 111 -11.98 -7.35 -7.97
N ALA A 112 -13.13 -7.99 -8.22
CA ALA A 112 -13.87 -7.80 -9.47
C ALA A 112 -14.56 -6.43 -9.52
N ASN A 113 -15.02 -5.94 -8.37
CA ASN A 113 -15.70 -4.66 -8.22
C ASN A 113 -15.15 -3.93 -6.98
N PRO A 114 -13.94 -3.34 -7.07
CA PRO A 114 -13.26 -2.77 -5.90
C PRO A 114 -13.83 -1.43 -5.44
N GLY A 115 -14.80 -0.85 -6.17
CA GLY A 115 -15.42 0.44 -5.86
C GLY A 115 -14.65 1.67 -6.38
N VAL A 116 -13.50 1.47 -7.00
CA VAL A 116 -12.65 2.48 -7.66
C VAL A 116 -12.21 1.98 -9.03
N ASP A 117 -11.46 2.80 -9.79
CA ASP A 117 -10.83 2.34 -11.02
C ASP A 117 -9.92 1.13 -10.77
N LYS A 118 -9.92 0.20 -11.72
CA LYS A 118 -9.16 -1.04 -11.60
C LYS A 118 -7.67 -0.78 -11.46
N ALA A 119 -7.10 0.15 -12.23
CA ALA A 119 -5.68 0.45 -12.17
C ALA A 119 -5.29 1.04 -10.80
N ASP A 120 -6.16 1.86 -10.20
CA ASP A 120 -5.93 2.40 -8.87
C ASP A 120 -5.95 1.30 -7.80
N PHE A 121 -6.94 0.39 -7.84
CA PHE A 121 -6.98 -0.75 -6.91
C PHE A 121 -5.79 -1.71 -7.06
N GLU A 122 -5.33 -1.93 -8.28
CA GLU A 122 -4.11 -2.73 -8.56
C GLU A 122 -2.86 -2.06 -7.98
N LEU A 123 -2.79 -0.73 -7.98
CA LEU A 123 -1.68 0.03 -7.40
C LEU A 123 -1.66 -0.09 -5.87
N TYR A 124 -2.83 -0.02 -5.23
CA TYR A 124 -2.98 -0.26 -3.78
C TYR A 124 -2.53 -1.67 -3.42
N SER A 125 -3.03 -2.65 -4.18
CA SER A 125 -2.73 -4.07 -3.98
C SER A 125 -1.25 -4.39 -4.20
N LEU A 126 -0.61 -3.75 -5.19
CA LEU A 126 0.82 -3.84 -5.42
C LEU A 126 1.62 -3.33 -4.21
N ALA A 127 1.30 -2.13 -3.71
CA ALA A 127 2.04 -1.54 -2.61
C ALA A 127 1.95 -2.41 -1.34
N VAL A 128 0.76 -2.93 -1.02
CA VAL A 128 0.58 -3.87 0.10
C VAL A 128 1.30 -5.20 -0.17
N SER A 129 1.28 -5.71 -1.40
CA SER A 129 2.01 -6.93 -1.78
C SER A 129 3.52 -6.80 -1.64
N ALA A 130 4.06 -5.63 -1.94
CA ALA A 130 5.46 -5.28 -1.72
C ALA A 130 5.79 -5.20 -0.22
N LEU A 131 4.95 -4.52 0.57
CA LEU A 131 5.08 -4.47 2.03
C LEU A 131 5.12 -5.88 2.65
N ASN A 132 4.26 -6.78 2.16
CA ASN A 132 4.18 -8.16 2.63
C ASN A 132 5.22 -9.11 1.99
N GLY A 133 5.94 -8.69 0.96
CA GLY A 133 6.95 -9.51 0.28
C GLY A 133 6.40 -10.70 -0.54
N CYS A 134 5.25 -10.57 -1.20
CA CYS A 134 4.73 -11.62 -2.10
C CYS A 134 5.21 -11.41 -3.55
N GLY A 135 6.31 -12.05 -3.96
CA GLY A 135 6.87 -11.91 -5.32
C GLY A 135 5.88 -12.20 -6.45
N MET A 136 5.12 -13.30 -6.36
CA MET A 136 4.11 -13.66 -7.36
C MET A 136 3.01 -12.59 -7.48
N CYS A 137 2.58 -12.00 -6.36
CA CYS A 137 1.57 -10.96 -6.34
C CYS A 137 2.11 -9.65 -6.95
N ILE A 138 3.37 -9.30 -6.62
CA ILE A 138 4.06 -8.13 -7.17
C ILE A 138 4.10 -8.22 -8.71
N ASP A 139 4.59 -9.33 -9.26
CA ASP A 139 4.68 -9.52 -10.71
C ASP A 139 3.31 -9.45 -11.39
N SER A 140 2.29 -10.06 -10.76
CA SER A 140 0.91 -10.04 -11.26
C SER A 140 0.36 -8.61 -11.34
N HIS A 141 0.44 -7.84 -10.25
CA HIS A 141 -0.10 -6.47 -10.21
C HIS A 141 0.69 -5.53 -11.14
N VAL A 142 2.02 -5.62 -11.19
CA VAL A 142 2.85 -4.85 -12.15
C VAL A 142 2.42 -5.14 -13.59
N GLY A 143 2.19 -6.41 -13.94
CA GLY A 143 1.74 -6.79 -15.27
C GLY A 143 0.38 -6.20 -15.64
N VAL A 144 -0.55 -6.07 -14.68
CA VAL A 144 -1.85 -5.43 -14.91
C VAL A 144 -1.71 -3.91 -15.03
N LEU A 145 -0.91 -3.28 -14.16
CA LEU A 145 -0.68 -1.83 -14.16
C LEU A 145 -0.05 -1.34 -15.46
N LEU A 146 0.96 -2.05 -15.97
CA LEU A 146 1.59 -1.74 -17.26
C LEU A 146 0.60 -1.85 -18.43
N LYS A 147 -0.31 -2.83 -18.39
CA LYS A 147 -1.39 -2.96 -19.41
C LYS A 147 -2.40 -1.81 -19.35
N HIS A 148 -2.56 -1.16 -18.21
CA HIS A 148 -3.37 0.04 -18.04
C HIS A 148 -2.56 1.33 -18.23
N ASN A 149 -1.35 1.24 -18.78
CA ASN A 149 -0.45 2.38 -19.05
C ASN A 149 -0.04 3.16 -17.80
N ILE A 150 -0.07 2.55 -16.62
CA ILE A 150 0.54 3.13 -15.42
C ILE A 150 2.06 3.07 -15.59
N SER A 151 2.72 4.21 -15.48
CA SER A 151 4.15 4.34 -15.72
C SER A 151 4.99 3.64 -14.65
N ALA A 152 6.20 3.22 -15.00
CA ALA A 152 7.15 2.64 -14.05
C ALA A 152 7.48 3.61 -12.90
N GLN A 153 7.42 4.91 -13.16
CA GLN A 153 7.62 5.97 -12.17
C GLN A 153 6.50 5.98 -11.12
N VAL A 154 5.23 5.87 -11.54
CA VAL A 154 4.07 5.78 -10.62
C VAL A 154 4.12 4.48 -9.82
N ILE A 155 4.46 3.37 -10.47
CA ILE A 155 4.69 2.09 -9.81
C ILE A 155 5.76 2.24 -8.73
N GLN A 156 6.93 2.79 -9.06
CA GLN A 156 8.00 3.01 -8.09
C GLN A 156 7.58 3.97 -6.95
N ALA A 157 6.78 5.01 -7.23
CA ALA A 157 6.28 5.92 -6.21
C ALA A 157 5.43 5.19 -5.15
N SER A 158 4.59 4.24 -5.57
CA SER A 158 3.82 3.39 -4.64
C SER A 158 4.73 2.55 -3.72
N ILE A 159 5.86 2.07 -4.22
CA ILE A 159 6.84 1.30 -3.43
C ILE A 159 7.60 2.20 -2.46
N LYS A 160 7.90 3.46 -2.84
CA LYS A 160 8.48 4.45 -1.92
C LYS A 160 7.53 4.76 -0.76
N LEU A 161 6.22 4.88 -1.03
CA LEU A 161 5.21 5.01 0.02
C LEU A 161 5.26 3.81 0.98
N ALA A 162 5.28 2.58 0.46
CA ALA A 162 5.34 1.36 1.27
C ALA A 162 6.57 1.35 2.18
N ALA A 163 7.76 1.63 1.63
CA ALA A 163 9.00 1.65 2.38
C ALA A 163 9.02 2.71 3.49
N VAL A 164 8.62 3.95 3.17
CA VAL A 164 8.67 5.07 4.12
C VAL A 164 7.63 4.94 5.21
N LEU A 165 6.39 4.54 4.89
CA LEU A 165 5.34 4.34 5.88
C LEU A 165 5.67 3.18 6.84
N ASN A 166 6.24 2.08 6.33
CA ASN A 166 6.72 0.99 7.18
C ASN A 166 7.85 1.43 8.13
N ALA A 167 8.81 2.21 7.62
CA ALA A 167 9.88 2.78 8.45
C ALA A 167 9.32 3.75 9.49
N ALA A 168 8.29 4.55 9.14
CA ALA A 168 7.66 5.51 10.04
C ALA A 168 6.96 4.84 11.23
N ALA A 169 6.21 3.77 10.98
CA ALA A 169 5.60 2.97 12.04
C ALA A 169 6.64 2.23 12.88
N THR A 170 7.72 1.75 12.25
CA THR A 170 8.83 1.10 12.97
C THR A 170 9.51 2.10 13.91
N ALA A 171 9.87 3.28 13.40
CA ALA A 171 10.56 4.32 14.16
C ALA A 171 9.71 4.81 15.34
N LYS A 172 8.40 4.98 15.16
CA LYS A 172 7.46 5.36 16.23
C LYS A 172 7.37 4.32 17.34
N ARG A 173 7.31 3.03 16.99
CA ARG A 173 7.17 1.92 17.93
C ARG A 173 8.36 1.74 18.86
N ILE A 174 9.54 2.19 18.43
CA ILE A 174 10.80 2.07 19.17
C ILE A 174 11.32 3.42 19.70
N ALA A 175 10.50 4.48 19.58
CA ALA A 175 10.84 5.82 20.07
C ALA A 175 10.58 6.00 21.57
#